data_AF-A0A5E4LYP5-F1
#
_entry.id   AF-A0A5E4LYP5-F1
#
_cell.length_a   1.000
_cell.length_b   1.000
_cell.length_c   1.000
_cell.angle_alpha   90.00
_cell.angle_beta   90.00
_cell.angle_gamma   90.00
#
_symmetry.space_group_name_H-M   'P 1'
#
loop_
_entity.id
_entity.type
_entity.pdbx_description
1 polymer ?
#
loop_
_entity_poly.entity_id
_entity_poly.type
_entity_poly.pdbx_seq_one_letter_code
_entity_poly.pdbx_strand_id
1 'polypeptide(L)'
;MVQQCDFCGSQYGDHTCYFCEKHCCTTCMTNDGTRCKKCYISKRKLGWKVFKRNKVLLGFLAFVWAYTVFPVPFIKGIDPTFYWVCFGVAVMIMIPLCLAMFFWSREPPVSDLK
;
A
#
# COMPACT_ATOMS: atom_id res chain seq x y z
N MET A 1 -18.64 2.46 23.53
CA MET A 1 -17.61 3.21 24.28
C MET A 1 -17.21 4.38 23.40
N VAL A 2 -17.27 5.60 23.92
CA VAL A 2 -16.95 6.81 23.17
C VAL A 2 -15.43 6.93 23.08
N GLN A 3 -14.89 7.06 21.87
CA GLN A 3 -13.44 7.18 21.68
C GLN A 3 -13.00 8.63 21.79
N GLN A 4 -11.99 8.88 22.62
CA GLN A 4 -11.45 10.21 22.85
C GLN A 4 -10.43 10.56 21.76
N CYS A 5 -10.43 11.81 21.31
CA CYS A 5 -9.49 12.31 20.33
C CYS A 5 -8.09 12.47 20.95
N ASP A 6 -7.08 11.86 20.33
CA ASP A 6 -5.68 11.86 20.80
C ASP A 6 -4.97 13.22 20.70
N PHE A 7 -5.61 14.22 20.11
CA PHE A 7 -5.01 15.53 19.82
C PHE A 7 -5.60 16.66 20.66
N CYS A 8 -6.93 16.72 20.77
CA CYS A 8 -7.64 17.76 21.51
C CYS A 8 -8.32 17.26 22.79
N GLY A 9 -8.34 15.94 23.03
CA GLY A 9 -9.03 15.35 24.19
C GLY A 9 -10.56 15.38 24.12
N SER A 10 -11.15 15.78 22.99
CA SER A 10 -12.61 15.74 22.82
C SER A 10 -13.15 14.31 22.81
N GLN A 11 -14.41 14.13 23.21
CA GLN A 11 -15.08 12.83 23.15
C GLN A 11 -15.58 12.45 21.75
N TYR A 12 -15.21 13.18 20.69
CA TYR A 12 -15.69 12.95 19.33
C TYR A 12 -14.58 12.36 18.44
N GLY A 13 -13.86 11.35 18.93
CA GLY A 13 -12.75 10.70 18.23
C GLY A 13 -13.18 9.65 17.21
N ASP A 14 -14.19 9.94 16.39
CA ASP A 14 -14.85 8.95 15.52
C ASP A 14 -14.02 8.54 14.30
N HIS A 15 -13.04 9.36 13.88
CA HIS A 15 -12.23 9.08 12.70
C HIS A 15 -10.85 8.54 13.05
N THR A 16 -10.34 7.60 12.25
CA THR A 16 -8.97 7.09 12.38
C THR A 16 -8.06 7.68 11.31
N CYS A 17 -6.92 8.23 11.71
CA CYS A 17 -5.96 8.76 10.75
C CYS A 17 -5.18 7.61 10.08
N TYR A 18 -5.19 7.55 8.74
CA TYR A 18 -4.54 6.49 7.96
C TYR A 18 -3.03 6.36 8.24
N PHE A 19 -2.33 7.47 8.52
CA PHE A 19 -0.87 7.51 8.65
C PHE A 19 -0.33 7.25 10.07
N CYS A 20 -1.12 7.57 11.10
CA CYS A 20 -0.70 7.40 12.48
C CYS A 20 -1.57 6.43 13.28
N GLU A 21 -2.67 5.94 12.71
CA GLU A 21 -3.61 5.00 13.34
C GLU A 21 -4.15 5.52 14.69
N LYS A 22 -4.20 6.85 14.85
CA LYS A 22 -4.74 7.54 16.03
C LYS A 22 -6.16 8.05 15.79
N HIS A 23 -6.92 8.19 16.87
CA HIS A 23 -8.29 8.70 16.84
C HIS A 23 -8.31 10.23 16.76
N CYS A 24 -9.06 10.75 15.81
CA CYS A 24 -9.21 12.16 15.49
C CYS A 24 -10.68 12.56 15.43
N CYS A 25 -10.98 13.77 15.89
CA CYS A 25 -12.22 14.45 15.59
C CYS A 25 -12.17 15.13 14.22
N THR A 26 -13.34 15.42 13.64
CA THR A 26 -13.50 16.12 12.35
C THR A 26 -12.70 17.42 12.27
N THR A 27 -12.59 18.17 13.37
CA THR A 27 -11.84 19.43 13.44
C THR A 27 -10.31 19.26 13.41
N CYS A 28 -9.78 18.12 13.88
CA CYS A 28 -8.35 17.80 13.85
C CYS A 28 -7.93 17.04 12.58
N MET A 29 -8.91 16.55 11.83
CA MET A 29 -8.76 15.95 10.51
C MET A 29 -8.46 17.02 9.44
N THR A 30 -7.84 16.61 8.33
CA THR A 30 -7.80 17.42 7.11
C THR A 30 -9.10 17.25 6.31
N ASN A 31 -9.42 18.22 5.44
CA ASN A 31 -10.63 18.15 4.59
C ASN A 31 -10.65 16.91 3.68
N ASP A 32 -9.48 16.37 3.32
CA ASP A 32 -9.35 15.14 2.53
C ASP A 32 -9.90 13.89 3.25
N GLY A 33 -10.10 13.94 4.57
CA GLY A 33 -10.56 12.78 5.34
C GLY A 33 -9.54 11.62 5.40
N THR A 34 -8.30 11.83 4.95
CA THR A 34 -7.27 10.78 4.90
C THR A 34 -6.27 10.89 6.05
N ARG A 35 -6.03 12.11 6.56
CA ARG A 35 -4.93 12.39 7.48
C ARG A 35 -5.23 13.46 8.52
N CYS A 36 -4.54 13.35 9.65
CA CYS A 36 -4.54 14.34 10.71
C CYS A 36 -3.75 15.59 10.32
N LYS A 37 -4.09 16.78 10.85
CA LYS A 37 -3.34 18.03 10.57
C LYS A 37 -1.84 17.92 10.91
N LYS A 38 -1.49 17.27 12.02
CA LYS A 38 -0.08 17.01 12.41
C LYS A 38 0.65 16.10 11.39
N CYS A 39 -0.06 15.14 10.82
CA CYS A 39 0.44 14.21 9.82
C CYS A 39 0.65 14.91 8.47
N TYR A 40 -0.24 15.86 8.14
CA TYR A 40 -0.15 16.69 6.95
C TYR A 40 1.06 17.62 6.99
N ILE A 41 1.28 18.32 8.11
CA ILE A 41 2.43 19.23 8.30
C ILE A 41 3.75 18.45 8.29
N SER A 42 3.81 17.30 8.97
CA SER A 42 5.02 16.47 9.01
C SER A 42 5.28 15.67 7.74
N LYS A 43 4.40 15.75 6.72
CA LYS A 43 4.48 14.99 5.46
C LYS A 43 4.82 13.51 5.68
N ARG A 44 4.21 12.90 6.72
CA ARG A 44 4.49 11.52 7.11
C ARG A 44 4.08 10.57 5.98
N LYS A 45 4.96 9.61 5.67
CA LYS A 45 4.72 8.52 4.71
C LYS A 45 4.50 7.22 5.49
N LEU A 46 3.69 6.29 4.97
CA LEU A 46 3.49 4.99 5.63
C LEU A 46 4.75 4.11 5.60
N GLY A 47 5.64 4.31 4.61
CA GLY A 47 6.85 3.51 4.44
C GLY A 47 6.54 2.00 4.42
N TRP A 48 7.14 1.24 5.33
CA TRP A 48 6.92 -0.21 5.45
C TRP A 48 5.51 -0.63 5.88
N LYS A 49 4.70 0.26 6.46
CA LYS A 49 3.34 -0.10 6.85
C LYS A 49 2.45 -0.43 5.63
N VAL A 50 2.72 0.16 4.45
CA VAL A 50 1.99 -0.16 3.22
C VAL A 50 2.10 -1.64 2.88
N PHE A 51 3.31 -2.20 2.96
CA PHE A 51 3.56 -3.62 2.69
C PHE A 51 2.83 -4.53 3.68
N LYS A 52 2.77 -4.16 4.96
CA LYS A 52 2.04 -4.95 5.98
C LYS A 52 0.53 -4.93 5.74
N ARG A 53 -0.03 -3.77 5.35
CA ARG A 53 -1.46 -3.61 5.09
C ARG A 53 -1.89 -4.36 3.82
N ASN A 54 -1.06 -4.30 2.79
CA ASN A 54 -1.34 -4.89 1.47
C ASN A 54 -0.68 -6.27 1.30
N LYS A 55 -0.34 -6.96 2.40
CA LYS A 55 0.39 -8.25 2.35
C LYS A 55 -0.31 -9.31 1.51
N VAL A 56 -1.65 -9.31 1.49
CA VAL A 56 -2.46 -10.26 0.71
C VAL A 56 -2.31 -9.96 -0.78
N LEU A 57 -2.45 -8.69 -1.18
CA LEU A 57 -2.29 -8.24 -2.56
C LEU A 57 -0.87 -8.52 -3.07
N LEU A 58 0.15 -8.18 -2.28
CA LEU A 58 1.55 -8.46 -2.61
C LEU A 58 1.85 -9.95 -2.68
N GLY A 59 1.29 -10.75 -1.78
CA GLY A 59 1.41 -12.22 -1.83
C GLY A 59 0.79 -12.80 -3.09
N PHE A 60 -0.39 -12.32 -3.48
CA PHE A 60 -1.03 -12.72 -4.74
C PHE A 60 -0.18 -12.34 -5.96
N LEU A 61 0.34 -11.12 -5.98
CA LEU A 61 1.24 -10.64 -7.04
C LEU A 61 2.53 -11.45 -7.15
N ALA A 62 3.17 -11.75 -6.02
CA ALA A 62 4.37 -12.58 -5.98
C ALA A 62 4.06 -14.01 -6.45
N PHE A 63 2.88 -14.55 -6.09
CA PHE A 63 2.44 -15.87 -6.55
C PHE A 63 2.24 -15.89 -8.07
N VAL A 64 1.52 -14.90 -8.63
CA VAL A 64 1.32 -14.80 -10.08
C VAL A 64 2.64 -14.63 -10.80
N TRP A 65 3.55 -13.80 -10.27
CA TRP A 65 4.88 -13.60 -10.85
C TRP A 65 5.71 -14.90 -10.82
N ALA A 66 5.71 -15.63 -9.71
CA ALA A 66 6.39 -16.91 -9.63
C ALA A 66 5.78 -17.93 -10.60
N TYR A 67 4.45 -17.96 -10.71
CA TYR A 67 3.76 -18.84 -11.64
C TYR A 67 4.07 -18.52 -13.12
N THR A 68 4.33 -17.27 -13.48
CA THR A 68 4.65 -16.93 -14.88
C THR A 68 6.13 -17.18 -15.22
N VAL A 69 7.04 -16.98 -14.26
CA VAL A 69 8.49 -17.10 -14.49
C VAL A 69 9.00 -18.52 -14.24
N PHE A 70 8.52 -19.19 -13.20
CA PHE A 70 9.06 -20.47 -12.72
C PHE A 70 8.78 -21.69 -13.62
N PRO A 71 7.64 -21.87 -14.30
CA PRO A 71 7.42 -23.08 -15.09
C PRO A 71 8.23 -23.10 -16.39
N VAL A 72 8.56 -21.92 -16.94
CA VAL A 72 9.28 -21.77 -18.22
C VAL A 72 10.62 -22.53 -18.27
N PRO A 73 11.52 -22.44 -17.27
CA PRO A 73 12.81 -23.16 -17.30
C PRO A 73 12.71 -24.68 -17.15
N PHE A 74 11.56 -25.23 -16.73
CA PHE A 74 11.40 -26.69 -16.54
C PHE A 74 10.74 -27.41 -17.72
N ILE A 75 10.26 -26.66 -18.72
CA ILE A 75 9.68 -27.25 -19.92
C ILE A 75 10.82 -27.66 -20.88
N LYS A 76 11.06 -28.97 -20.98
CA LYS A 76 12.07 -29.53 -21.88
C LYS A 76 11.68 -29.27 -23.35
N GLY A 77 12.63 -28.78 -24.14
CA GLY A 77 12.45 -28.55 -25.58
C GLY A 77 12.11 -27.10 -25.98
N ILE A 78 12.05 -26.17 -25.02
CA ILE A 78 11.88 -24.74 -25.29
C ILE A 78 13.23 -24.05 -25.50
N ASP A 79 13.28 -23.14 -26.47
CA ASP A 79 14.45 -22.29 -26.75
C ASP A 79 14.87 -21.48 -25.51
N PRO A 80 16.17 -21.47 -25.14
CA PRO A 80 16.67 -20.71 -23.99
C PRO A 80 16.36 -19.20 -24.08
N THR A 81 16.26 -18.68 -25.29
CA THR A 81 15.89 -17.28 -25.56
C THR A 81 14.48 -16.95 -25.05
N PHE A 82 13.56 -17.90 -25.11
CA PHE A 82 12.19 -17.71 -24.63
C PHE A 82 12.14 -17.42 -23.12
N TYR A 83 12.96 -18.12 -22.33
CA TYR A 83 13.09 -17.87 -20.90
C TYR A 83 13.52 -16.43 -20.60
N TRP A 84 14.56 -15.94 -21.28
CA TRP A 84 15.07 -14.58 -21.07
C TRP A 84 14.06 -13.50 -21.46
N VAL A 85 13.26 -13.74 -22.51
CA VAL A 85 12.18 -12.83 -22.92
C VAL A 85 11.08 -12.81 -21.86
N CYS A 86 10.59 -13.97 -21.41
CA CYS A 86 9.58 -14.06 -20.36
C CYS A 86 10.04 -13.41 -19.05
N PHE A 87 11.29 -13.67 -18.66
CA PHE A 87 11.89 -13.05 -17.47
C PHE A 87 11.97 -11.53 -17.62
N GLY A 88 12.42 -11.02 -18.77
CA GLY A 88 12.49 -9.59 -19.05
C GLY A 88 11.12 -8.90 -18.93
N VAL A 89 10.08 -9.50 -19.51
CA VAL A 89 8.70 -8.99 -19.39
C VAL A 89 8.22 -9.02 -17.94
N ALA A 90 8.51 -10.09 -17.21
CA ALA A 90 8.12 -10.22 -15.80
C ALA A 90 8.78 -9.15 -14.92
N VAL A 91 10.03 -8.76 -15.20
CA VAL A 91 10.72 -7.66 -14.51
C VAL A 91 10.09 -6.31 -14.88
N MET A 92 9.74 -6.08 -16.15
CA MET A 92 9.13 -4.83 -16.60
C MET A 92 7.78 -4.57 -15.91
N ILE A 93 6.98 -5.62 -15.66
CA ILE A 93 5.71 -5.51 -14.93
C ILE A 93 5.91 -5.07 -13.46
N MET A 94 7.08 -5.33 -12.86
CA MET A 94 7.38 -4.88 -11.50
C MET A 94 7.51 -3.35 -11.38
N ILE A 95 7.84 -2.65 -12.47
CA ILE A 95 8.01 -1.20 -12.46
C ILE A 95 6.69 -0.47 -12.09
N PRO A 96 5.56 -0.67 -12.79
CA PRO A 96 4.30 -0.02 -12.42
C PRO A 96 3.82 -0.46 -11.04
N LEU A 97 4.10 -1.70 -10.61
CA LEU A 97 3.75 -2.18 -9.27
C LEU A 97 4.51 -1.44 -8.17
N CYS A 98 5.80 -1.23 -8.34
CA CYS A 98 6.63 -0.46 -7.42
C CYS A 98 6.17 1.01 -7.36
N LEU A 99 5.85 1.62 -8.50
CA LEU A 99 5.31 2.99 -8.55
C LEU A 99 3.95 3.09 -7.87
N ALA A 100 3.05 2.13 -8.11
CA ALA A 100 1.74 2.09 -7.46
C ALA A 100 1.89 2.03 -5.93
N MET A 101 2.76 1.15 -5.41
CA MET A 101 3.06 1.05 -3.98
C MET A 101 3.68 2.35 -3.41
N PHE A 102 4.51 3.02 -4.20
CA PHE A 102 5.10 4.30 -3.80
C PHE A 102 4.05 5.41 -3.69
N PHE A 103 3.16 5.54 -4.66
CA PHE A 103 2.06 6.51 -4.59
C PHE A 103 1.10 6.19 -3.46
N TRP A 104 0.75 4.91 -3.26
CA TRP A 104 -0.09 4.46 -2.14
C TRP A 104 0.51 4.81 -0.77
N SER A 105 1.85 4.85 -0.66
CA SER A 105 2.53 5.29 0.57
C SER A 105 2.36 6.77 0.91
N ARG A 106 2.05 7.59 -0.10
CA ARG A 106 1.89 9.05 -0.03
C ARG A 106 0.42 9.45 0.03
N GLU A 107 -0.39 8.80 -0.78
CA GLU A 107 -1.78 9.11 -1.08
C GLU A 107 -2.56 7.80 -1.06
N PRO A 108 -3.22 7.48 0.07
CA PRO A 108 -4.04 6.28 0.14
C PRO A 108 -5.27 6.40 -0.76
N PRO A 109 -5.71 5.28 -1.35
CA PRO A 109 -7.02 5.21 -2.00
C PRO A 109 -8.12 5.34 -0.95
N VAL A 110 -9.27 5.85 -1.38
CA VAL A 110 -10.43 6.07 -0.51
C VAL A 110 -10.93 4.75 0.11
N SER A 111 -10.73 3.62 -0.57
CA SER A 111 -11.09 2.28 -0.07
C SER A 111 -10.41 1.88 1.24
N ASP A 112 -9.28 2.51 1.58
CA ASP A 112 -8.54 2.25 2.81
C ASP A 112 -8.98 3.14 3.99
N LEU A 113 -9.88 4.09 3.74
CA LEU A 113 -10.48 4.94 4.77
C LEU A 113 -11.66 4.17 5.38
N LYS A 114 -11.55 3.83 6.67
CA LYS A 114 -12.59 3.19 7.48
C LYS A 114 -13.07 4.15 8.56
#